data_AF-A0A419DCR0-F1
#
_entry.id   AF-A0A419DCR0-F1
#
_cell.length_a   1.000
_cell.length_b   1.000
_cell.length_c   1.000
_cell.angle_alpha   90.00
_cell.angle_beta   90.00
_cell.angle_gamma   90.00
#
_symmetry.space_group_name_H-M   'P 1'
#
loop_
_entity.id
_entity.type
_entity.pdbx_description
1 polymer ?
#
loop_
_entity_poly.entity_id
_entity_poly.type
_entity_poly.pdbx_seq_one_letter_code
_entity_poly.pdbx_strand_id
1 'polypeptide(L)'
;MSFFKSGFFDTGASGLGQREKTNEITTTDATATDILSIPLAEGQTMSLEVQITGRRTDSGNAGLSVSYRLAGAFKRNASGNVTQVSLTQSDPVFFDDGAAWDATLNADTTNQTVDVRVTGEIDVTIKWTARANYTIQSS
;
A
#
# COMPACT_ATOMS: atom_id res chain seq x y z
N MET A 1 -2.88 32.46 -24.53
CA MET A 1 -2.13 31.19 -24.36
C MET A 1 -2.53 30.63 -23.00
N SER A 2 -3.52 29.72 -22.98
CA SER A 2 -4.09 29.20 -21.75
C SER A 2 -3.39 27.90 -21.38
N PHE A 3 -2.77 27.85 -20.22
CA PHE A 3 -2.10 26.66 -19.69
C PHE A 3 -3.13 25.84 -18.90
N PHE A 4 -3.34 24.58 -19.28
CA PHE A 4 -4.12 23.64 -18.48
C PHE A 4 -3.35 23.32 -17.20
N LYS A 5 -3.90 23.69 -16.04
CA LYS A 5 -3.48 23.15 -14.75
C LYS A 5 -4.09 21.75 -14.64
N SER A 6 -3.29 20.71 -14.89
CA SER A 6 -3.70 19.31 -14.63
C SER A 6 -3.78 19.10 -13.12
N GLY A 7 -4.90 19.51 -12.53
CA GLY A 7 -5.28 19.14 -11.17
C GLY A 7 -6.28 18.00 -11.26
N PHE A 8 -5.81 16.76 -11.09
CA PHE A 8 -6.71 15.71 -10.62
C PHE A 8 -6.98 16.01 -9.15
N PHE A 9 -8.22 16.42 -8.85
CA PHE A 9 -8.73 16.55 -7.50
C PHE A 9 -10.06 15.81 -7.45
N ASP A 10 -10.06 14.54 -7.05
CA ASP A 10 -11.29 13.94 -6.53
C ASP A 10 -11.36 14.26 -5.03
N THR A 11 -12.13 15.31 -4.71
CA THR A 11 -12.47 15.69 -3.35
C THR A 11 -13.93 15.37 -3.11
N GLY A 12 -14.22 14.10 -2.87
CA GLY A 12 -15.45 13.68 -2.21
C GLY A 12 -16.48 13.01 -3.11
N ALA A 13 -16.52 11.69 -2.98
CA ALA A 13 -17.71 10.83 -3.04
C ALA A 13 -18.69 11.00 -4.21
N SER A 14 -18.60 10.08 -5.18
CA SER A 14 -19.68 9.17 -5.65
C SER A 14 -19.51 8.70 -7.10
N GLY A 15 -18.35 8.93 -7.72
CA GLY A 15 -18.04 8.49 -9.08
C GLY A 15 -17.01 7.37 -9.12
N LEU A 16 -16.95 6.65 -10.24
CA LEU A 16 -16.03 5.56 -10.59
C LEU A 16 -14.56 6.04 -10.74
N GLY A 17 -14.09 6.91 -9.84
CA GLY A 17 -12.79 7.60 -9.92
C GLY A 17 -11.67 6.84 -9.21
N GLN A 18 -10.46 6.98 -9.74
CA GLN A 18 -9.25 6.57 -9.03
C GLN A 18 -9.15 7.31 -7.69
N ARG A 19 -8.99 6.55 -6.62
CA ARG A 19 -8.85 7.04 -5.25
C ARG A 19 -7.40 6.90 -4.83
N GLU A 20 -6.87 7.94 -4.18
CA GLU A 20 -5.54 7.91 -3.60
C GLU A 20 -5.63 7.85 -2.07
N LYS A 21 -4.75 7.07 -1.44
CA LYS A 21 -4.57 7.06 0.02
C LYS A 21 -3.09 7.02 0.35
N THR A 22 -2.66 7.89 1.25
CA THR A 22 -1.25 8.00 1.67
C THR A 22 -1.16 7.92 3.20
N ASN A 23 -0.14 7.25 3.72
CA ASN A 23 0.14 7.24 5.16
C ASN A 23 1.66 7.07 5.42
N GLU A 24 2.09 7.43 6.63
CA GLU A 24 3.44 7.24 7.13
C GLU A 24 3.40 6.49 8.47
N ILE A 25 4.30 5.53 8.65
CA ILE A 25 4.54 4.86 9.94
C ILE A 25 6.04 4.71 10.21
N THR A 26 6.38 4.32 11.43
CA THR A 26 7.75 3.96 11.81
C THR A 26 7.75 2.56 12.41
N THR A 27 8.69 1.72 11.99
CA THR A 27 8.93 0.39 12.59
C THR A 27 10.26 0.37 13.31
N THR A 28 10.36 -0.48 14.34
CA THR A 28 11.61 -0.72 15.10
C THR A 28 11.90 -2.21 15.28
N ASP A 29 11.08 -3.07 14.68
CA ASP A 29 11.18 -4.51 14.77
C ASP A 29 10.91 -5.17 13.40
N ALA A 30 11.11 -6.49 13.35
CA ALA A 30 10.86 -7.31 12.16
C ALA A 30 9.43 -7.89 12.15
N THR A 31 8.44 -7.18 12.71
CA THR A 31 7.04 -7.59 12.62
C THR A 31 6.33 -6.85 11.48
N ALA A 32 5.50 -7.58 10.74
CA ALA A 32 4.70 -6.99 9.68
C ALA A 32 3.66 -6.04 10.29
N THR A 33 3.68 -4.78 9.86
CA THR A 33 2.79 -3.72 10.35
C THR A 33 1.97 -3.13 9.21
N ASP A 34 0.67 -2.93 9.45
CA ASP A 34 -0.23 -2.28 8.49
C ASP A 34 0.08 -0.79 8.38
N ILE A 35 0.51 -0.33 7.20
CA ILE A 35 0.66 1.11 6.90
C ILE A 35 -0.63 1.71 6.34
N LEU A 36 -1.39 0.92 5.58
CA LEU A 36 -2.68 1.33 5.03
C LEU A 36 -3.66 0.17 5.11
N SER A 37 -4.89 0.46 5.50
CA SER A 37 -6.02 -0.47 5.37
C SER A 37 -7.11 0.19 4.53
N ILE A 38 -7.52 -0.46 3.44
CA ILE A 38 -8.54 0.04 2.52
C ILE A 38 -9.76 -0.87 2.61
N PRO A 39 -10.91 -0.38 3.12
CA PRO A 39 -12.10 -1.20 3.26
C PRO A 39 -12.67 -1.59 1.89
N LEU A 40 -13.12 -2.83 1.77
CA LEU A 40 -13.80 -3.35 0.59
C LEU A 40 -15.18 -3.89 0.99
N ALA A 41 -16.25 -3.24 0.52
CA ALA A 41 -17.61 -3.65 0.83
C ALA A 41 -18.01 -4.87 0.01
N GLU A 42 -19.11 -5.50 0.40
CA GLU A 42 -19.67 -6.63 -0.34
C GLU A 42 -20.13 -6.22 -1.75
N GLY A 43 -20.00 -7.15 -2.70
CA GLY A 43 -20.34 -6.90 -4.11
C GLY A 43 -19.33 -6.01 -4.84
N GLN A 44 -18.14 -5.81 -4.27
CA GLN A 44 -17.11 -4.93 -4.84
C GLN A 44 -15.86 -5.68 -5.28
N THR A 45 -15.24 -5.15 -6.32
CA THR A 45 -13.90 -5.52 -6.78
C THR A 45 -13.02 -4.27 -6.76
N MET A 46 -11.78 -4.41 -6.30
CA MET A 46 -10.79 -3.36 -6.25
C MET A 46 -9.54 -3.74 -7.03
N SER A 47 -9.05 -2.82 -7.86
CA SER A 47 -7.68 -2.83 -8.38
C SER A 47 -6.84 -1.82 -7.60
N LEU A 48 -5.66 -2.21 -7.15
CA LEU A 48 -4.79 -1.42 -6.28
C LEU A 48 -3.35 -1.44 -6.82
N GLU A 49 -2.71 -0.28 -6.86
CA GLU A 49 -1.28 -0.09 -7.07
C GLU A 49 -0.71 0.74 -5.92
N VAL A 50 0.42 0.32 -5.35
CA VAL A 50 1.03 0.96 -4.18
C VAL A 50 2.50 1.20 -4.42
N GLN A 51 2.93 2.44 -4.21
CA GLN A 51 4.34 2.78 -4.08
C GLN A 51 4.69 2.95 -2.60
N ILE A 52 5.75 2.30 -2.14
CA ILE A 52 6.19 2.34 -0.75
C ILE A 52 7.66 2.71 -0.71
N THR A 53 8.02 3.69 0.11
CA THR A 53 9.41 4.09 0.34
C THR A 53 9.75 3.88 1.81
N GLY A 54 10.86 3.20 2.06
CA GLY A 54 11.44 3.04 3.40
C GLY A 54 12.78 3.75 3.51
N ARG A 55 13.03 4.39 4.65
CA ARG A 55 14.29 5.08 4.95
C ARG A 55 14.72 4.77 6.39
N ARG A 56 15.91 4.21 6.56
CA ARG A 56 16.53 4.05 7.88
C ARG A 56 16.89 5.41 8.45
N THR A 57 16.61 5.61 9.74
CA THR A 57 16.80 6.90 10.43
C THR A 57 17.62 6.84 11.72
N ASP A 58 17.98 5.64 12.19
CA ASP A 58 18.92 5.50 13.30
C ASP A 58 20.40 5.71 12.87
N SER A 59 21.28 5.84 13.86
CA SER A 59 22.68 6.26 13.70
C SER A 59 23.64 5.17 13.20
N GLY A 60 23.22 3.90 13.15
CA GLY A 60 24.11 2.77 12.85
C GLY A 60 24.42 2.61 11.36
N ASN A 61 23.50 3.04 10.49
CA ASN A 61 23.68 3.04 9.04
C ASN A 61 22.67 4.01 8.38
N ALA A 62 22.73 5.29 8.75
CA ALA A 62 21.84 6.34 8.28
C ALA A 62 21.98 6.54 6.75
N GLY A 63 21.29 5.75 5.95
CA GLY A 63 21.62 5.62 4.53
C GLY A 63 20.77 4.62 3.76
N LEU A 64 20.44 3.49 4.40
CA LEU A 64 19.69 2.44 3.74
C LEU A 64 18.29 2.93 3.37
N SER A 65 17.91 2.66 2.13
CA SER A 65 16.63 3.04 1.57
C SER A 65 16.08 1.91 0.72
N VAL A 66 14.76 1.83 0.67
CA VAL A 66 14.06 0.90 -0.22
C VAL A 66 12.90 1.61 -0.91
N SER A 67 12.58 1.19 -2.13
CA SER A 67 11.36 1.60 -2.82
C SER A 67 10.68 0.40 -3.47
N TYR A 68 9.51 0.02 -2.96
CA TYR A 68 8.64 -1.01 -3.53
C TYR A 68 7.57 -0.43 -4.43
N ARG A 69 7.14 -1.24 -5.39
CA ARG A 69 5.94 -1.04 -6.20
C ARG A 69 5.17 -2.36 -6.26
N LEU A 70 3.97 -2.36 -5.68
CA LEU A 70 3.11 -3.53 -5.57
C LEU A 70 1.79 -3.27 -6.30
N ALA A 71 1.30 -4.25 -7.03
CA ALA A 71 -0.02 -4.20 -7.67
C ALA A 71 -0.82 -5.46 -7.37
N GLY A 72 -2.13 -5.31 -7.15
CA GLY A 72 -3.01 -6.42 -6.82
C GLY A 72 -4.48 -6.14 -7.13
N ALA A 73 -5.25 -7.21 -7.26
CA ALA A 73 -6.70 -7.16 -7.41
C ALA A 73 -7.35 -7.97 -6.29
N PHE A 74 -8.38 -7.39 -5.69
CA PHE A 74 -9.11 -7.95 -4.56
C PHE A 74 -10.60 -7.86 -4.81
N LYS A 75 -11.36 -8.80 -4.26
CA LYS A 75 -12.82 -8.78 -4.35
C LYS A 75 -13.44 -9.21 -3.04
N ARG A 76 -14.70 -8.81 -2.86
CA ARG A 76 -15.56 -9.32 -1.80
C ARG A 76 -16.94 -9.63 -2.36
N ASN A 77 -17.29 -10.91 -2.38
CA ASN A 77 -18.61 -11.36 -2.82
C ASN A 77 -19.67 -11.00 -1.76
N ALA A 78 -20.96 -11.01 -2.16
CA ALA A 78 -22.08 -10.87 -1.21
C ALA A 78 -21.96 -11.91 -0.09
N SER A 79 -22.09 -11.46 1.16
CA SER A 79 -21.92 -12.29 2.37
C SER A 79 -20.58 -13.04 2.47
N GLY A 80 -19.56 -12.59 1.74
CA GLY A 80 -18.23 -13.20 1.70
C GLY A 80 -17.15 -12.35 2.36
N ASN A 81 -15.95 -12.93 2.45
CA ASN A 81 -14.75 -12.24 2.92
C ASN A 81 -14.01 -11.55 1.76
N VAL A 82 -13.21 -10.53 2.08
CA VAL A 82 -12.20 -10.00 1.16
C VAL A 82 -11.26 -11.13 0.76
N THR A 83 -11.03 -11.26 -0.54
CA THR A 83 -10.13 -12.26 -1.12
C THR A 83 -9.29 -11.62 -2.21
N GLN A 84 -8.07 -12.11 -2.35
CA GLN A 84 -7.20 -11.73 -3.45
C GLN A 84 -7.60 -12.50 -4.72
N VAL A 85 -7.69 -11.80 -5.85
CA VAL A 85 -8.10 -12.37 -7.14
C VAL A 85 -6.91 -12.96 -7.89
N SER A 86 -5.76 -12.28 -7.84
CA SER A 86 -4.51 -12.69 -8.48
C SER A 86 -3.33 -12.43 -7.57
N LEU A 87 -2.23 -13.17 -7.76
CA LEU A 87 -0.97 -12.92 -7.04
C LEU A 87 -0.57 -11.45 -7.14
N THR A 88 0.00 -10.94 -6.06
CA THR A 88 0.57 -9.59 -6.02
C THR A 88 1.73 -9.54 -7.00
N GLN A 89 1.69 -8.56 -7.91
CA GLN A 89 2.81 -8.25 -8.79
C GLN A 89 3.73 -7.26 -8.08
N SER A 90 5.03 -7.50 -8.18
CA SER A 90 6.06 -6.60 -7.70
C SER A 90 6.96 -6.18 -8.87
N ASP A 91 7.09 -4.88 -9.09
CA ASP A 91 8.05 -4.30 -10.02
C ASP A 91 9.47 -4.32 -9.43
N PRO A 92 10.54 -4.11 -10.23
CA PRO A 92 11.89 -4.07 -9.72
C PRO A 92 12.02 -3.05 -8.58
N VAL A 93 12.44 -3.57 -7.42
CA VAL A 93 12.61 -2.82 -6.18
C VAL A 93 13.98 -2.18 -6.17
N PHE A 94 14.07 -0.91 -5.77
CA PHE A 94 15.36 -0.33 -5.41
C PHE A 94 15.65 -0.71 -3.97
N PHE A 95 16.73 -1.44 -3.77
CA PHE A 95 17.28 -1.75 -2.45
C PHE A 95 18.71 -1.24 -2.38
N ASP A 96 19.02 -0.51 -1.31
CA ASP A 96 20.39 -0.43 -0.83
C ASP A 96 20.72 -1.78 -0.16
N ASP A 97 21.83 -2.41 -0.56
CA ASP A 97 22.18 -3.79 -0.24
C ASP A 97 22.16 -4.08 1.28
N GLY A 98 21.77 -5.30 1.67
CA GLY A 98 21.90 -5.82 3.04
C GLY A 98 20.71 -5.66 3.98
N ALA A 99 19.61 -5.03 3.58
CA ALA A 99 18.42 -4.86 4.42
C ALA A 99 17.40 -6.00 4.25
N ALA A 100 16.94 -6.62 5.35
CA ALA A 100 15.94 -7.69 5.36
C ALA A 100 14.48 -7.17 5.33
N TRP A 101 14.27 -5.96 4.82
CA TRP A 101 12.96 -5.33 4.84
C TRP A 101 12.04 -5.94 3.79
N ASP A 102 10.73 -5.84 4.00
CA ASP A 102 9.74 -6.37 3.07
C ASP A 102 8.48 -5.49 3.01
N ALA A 103 7.71 -5.64 1.93
CA ALA A 103 6.40 -5.05 1.79
C ALA A 103 5.45 -5.98 1.04
N THR A 104 4.22 -6.10 1.55
CA THR A 104 3.21 -7.02 1.03
C THR A 104 1.82 -6.40 0.96
N LEU A 105 0.95 -7.00 0.15
CA LEU A 105 -0.49 -6.76 0.17
C LEU A 105 -1.19 -7.96 0.80
N ASN A 106 -2.12 -7.71 1.72
CA ASN A 106 -2.84 -8.77 2.43
C ASN A 106 -4.36 -8.54 2.38
N ALA A 107 -5.13 -9.62 2.24
CA ALA A 107 -6.58 -9.60 2.44
C ALA A 107 -6.90 -9.88 3.92
N ASP A 108 -7.40 -8.88 4.65
CA ASP A 108 -7.86 -9.07 6.02
C ASP A 108 -9.34 -9.47 6.03
N THR A 109 -9.56 -10.74 6.38
CA THR A 109 -10.89 -11.34 6.46
C THR A 109 -11.63 -11.02 7.76
N THR A 110 -10.96 -10.42 8.76
CA THR A 110 -11.56 -9.97 10.01
C THR A 110 -12.14 -8.57 9.82
N ASN A 111 -11.30 -7.63 9.37
CA ASN A 111 -11.71 -6.22 9.20
C ASN A 111 -12.29 -5.93 7.81
N GLN A 112 -12.23 -6.89 6.88
CA GLN A 112 -12.72 -6.75 5.51
C GLN A 112 -12.02 -5.62 4.75
N THR A 113 -10.71 -5.57 4.92
CA THR A 113 -9.82 -4.58 4.30
C THR A 113 -8.81 -5.28 3.40
N VAL A 114 -8.27 -4.51 2.46
CA VAL A 114 -7.00 -4.82 1.82
C VAL A 114 -5.95 -3.98 2.51
N ASP A 115 -4.98 -4.67 3.11
CA ASP A 115 -3.92 -4.03 3.87
C ASP A 115 -2.64 -3.97 3.04
N VAL A 116 -1.97 -2.82 3.15
CA VAL A 116 -0.58 -2.65 2.75
C VAL A 116 0.25 -2.83 4.00
N ARG A 117 1.19 -3.77 3.97
CA ARG A 117 2.05 -4.12 5.10
C ARG A 117 3.50 -3.85 4.75
N VAL A 118 4.24 -3.39 5.75
CA VAL A 118 5.70 -3.29 5.70
C VAL A 118 6.29 -4.05 6.88
N THR A 119 7.42 -4.70 6.65
CA THR A 119 8.19 -5.40 7.67
C THR A 119 9.53 -4.70 7.80
N GLY A 120 9.82 -4.22 9.00
CA GLY A 120 11.08 -3.60 9.34
C GLY A 120 12.17 -4.60 9.66
N GLU A 121 13.09 -4.19 10.52
CA GLU A 121 14.20 -5.00 11.00
C GLU A 121 14.36 -4.77 12.51
N ILE A 122 14.81 -5.79 13.23
CA ILE A 122 14.97 -5.75 14.69
C ILE A 122 15.98 -4.66 15.07
N ASP A 123 15.60 -3.79 16.00
CA ASP A 123 16.42 -2.70 16.53
C ASP A 123 16.86 -1.66 15.47
N VAL A 124 16.17 -1.61 14.33
CA VAL A 124 16.42 -0.64 13.25
C VAL A 124 15.21 0.27 13.10
N THR A 125 15.43 1.59 13.21
CA THR A 125 14.36 2.58 13.06
C THR A 125 14.17 2.95 11.60
N ILE A 126 13.04 2.54 11.02
CA ILE A 126 12.73 2.76 9.60
C ILE A 126 11.45 3.58 9.50
N LYS A 127 11.54 4.70 8.78
CA LYS A 127 10.35 5.48 8.39
C LYS A 127 9.84 4.99 7.06
N TRP A 128 8.54 4.74 7.00
CA TRP A 128 7.84 4.19 5.86
C TRP A 128 6.78 5.16 5.37
N THR A 129 6.75 5.43 4.08
CA THR A 129 5.66 6.16 3.43
C THR A 129 5.05 5.27 2.35
N ALA A 130 3.73 5.10 2.35
CA ALA A 130 3.02 4.39 1.29
C ALA A 130 2.01 5.33 0.62
N ARG A 131 1.95 5.28 -0.71
CA ARG A 131 0.90 5.89 -1.55
C ARG A 131 0.21 4.80 -2.34
N ALA A 132 -1.07 4.62 -2.10
CA ALA A 132 -1.95 3.68 -2.79
C ALA A 132 -2.87 4.41 -3.77
N ASN A 133 -2.88 3.98 -5.02
CA ASN A 133 -3.87 4.36 -6.03
C ASN A 133 -4.78 3.16 -6.28
N TYR A 134 -6.09 3.33 -6.15
CA TYR A 134 -7.03 2.24 -6.32
C TYR A 134 -8.34 2.65 -6.96
N THR A 135 -8.97 1.70 -7.64
CA THR A 135 -10.31 1.84 -8.22
C THR A 135 -11.20 0.77 -7.64
N ILE A 136 -12.44 1.12 -7.31
CA ILE A 136 -13.45 0.18 -6.83
C ILE A 136 -14.60 0.14 -7.83
N GLN A 137 -14.96 -1.06 -8.25
CA GLN A 137 -16.13 -1.35 -9.08
C GLN A 137 -17.14 -2.13 -8.25
N SER A 138 -18.37 -1.63 -8.18
CA SER A 138 -19.52 -2.37 -7.65
C SER A 138 -20.20 -3.17 -8.77
N SER A 139 -20.77 -4.32 -8.42
CA SER A 139 -21.68 -5.09 -9.29
C SER A 139 -22.97 -4.36 -9.61
#